data_AF-A0AAW8SXP2-F1
#
_entry.id   AF-A0AAW8SXP2-F1
#
_cell.length_a   1.000
_cell.length_b   1.000
_cell.length_c   1.000
_cell.angle_alpha   90.00
_cell.angle_beta   90.00
_cell.angle_gamma   90.00
#
_symmetry.space_group_name_H-M   'P 1'
#
loop_
_entity.id
_entity.type
_entity.pdbx_description
1 polymer ?
#
loop_
_entity_poly.entity_id
_entity_poly.type
_entity_poly.pdbx_seq_one_letter_code
_entity_poly.pdbx_strand_id
1 'polypeptide(L)'
;MIENLLRPEVLLSNVVVCLATFLITRWAIKRKEKPQQRKEVVQAPERTADGWAVLEASLATLQSYKKNLNTYGYAYFQETTPIVVKQLKAEAGSLIPSESNKAIPALLEENYETLEGFQQRDVSDTKKLELEVLNHVNKTIITWRNLLKESR
;
A
#
# COMPACT_ATOMS: atom_id res chain seq x y z
N MET A 1 -20.37 25.73 52.16
CA MET A 1 -20.90 25.30 50.84
C MET A 1 -20.00 24.33 50.06
N ILE A 2 -18.84 23.92 50.61
CA ILE A 2 -17.91 22.95 49.98
C ILE A 2 -18.04 21.53 50.59
N GLU A 3 -18.66 21.41 51.78
CA GLU A 3 -18.76 20.15 52.52
C GLU A 3 -19.65 19.09 51.87
N ASN A 4 -20.57 19.48 50.97
CA ASN A 4 -21.38 18.54 50.19
C ASN A 4 -20.66 17.96 48.96
N LEU A 5 -19.51 18.50 48.56
CA LEU A 5 -18.71 18.03 47.42
C LEU A 5 -17.72 16.91 47.81
N LEU A 6 -17.48 16.71 49.10
CA LEU A 6 -16.51 15.75 49.66
C LEU A 6 -17.17 14.50 50.28
N ARG A 7 -18.49 14.31 50.07
CA ARG A 7 -19.12 13.03 50.43
C ARG A 7 -18.62 11.94 49.49
N PRO A 8 -18.17 10.78 50.01
CA PRO A 8 -17.60 9.70 49.20
C PRO A 8 -18.56 9.21 48.11
N GLU A 9 -19.87 9.30 48.36
CA GLU A 9 -20.95 8.96 47.42
C GLU A 9 -20.96 9.89 46.18
N VAL A 10 -20.74 11.19 46.39
CA VAL A 10 -20.73 12.20 45.31
C VAL A 10 -19.42 12.12 44.51
N LEU A 11 -18.30 11.84 45.18
CA LEU A 11 -17.00 11.58 44.54
C LEU A 11 -17.05 10.32 43.67
N LEU A 12 -17.62 9.22 44.16
CA LEU A 12 -17.80 7.98 43.41
C LEU A 12 -18.68 8.21 42.17
N SER A 13 -19.80 8.90 42.31
CA SER A 13 -20.67 9.23 41.18
C SER A 13 -19.94 10.05 40.12
N ASN A 14 -19.13 11.03 40.52
CA ASN A 14 -18.42 11.90 39.58
C ASN A 14 -17.29 11.15 38.85
N VAL A 15 -16.58 10.28 39.56
CA VAL A 15 -15.55 9.41 38.97
C VAL A 15 -16.15 8.44 37.95
N VAL A 16 -17.30 7.86 38.23
CA VAL A 16 -18.00 6.95 37.31
C VAL A 16 -18.45 7.68 36.04
N VAL A 17 -18.97 8.90 36.17
CA VAL A 17 -19.37 9.73 35.01
C VAL A 17 -18.15 10.12 34.16
N CYS A 18 -17.02 10.50 34.79
CA CYS A 18 -15.76 10.77 34.10
C CYS A 18 -15.21 9.54 33.37
N LEU A 19 -15.27 8.36 33.98
CA LEU A 19 -14.86 7.09 33.35
C LEU A 19 -15.75 6.74 32.15
N ALA A 20 -17.07 6.86 32.29
CA ALA A 20 -18.01 6.58 31.21
C ALA A 20 -17.78 7.52 30.01
N THR A 21 -17.64 8.82 30.26
CA THR A 21 -17.37 9.83 29.22
C THR A 21 -16.02 9.61 28.54
N PHE A 22 -14.98 9.26 29.28
CA PHE A 22 -13.65 8.90 28.72
C PHE A 22 -13.71 7.65 27.84
N LEU A 23 -14.44 6.61 28.26
CA LEU A 23 -14.61 5.38 27.46
C LEU A 23 -15.41 5.65 26.18
N ILE A 24 -16.47 6.46 26.24
CA ILE A 24 -17.29 6.82 25.07
C ILE A 24 -16.48 7.67 24.09
N THR A 25 -15.75 8.68 24.55
CA THR A 25 -14.89 9.51 23.69
C THR A 25 -13.76 8.70 23.07
N ARG A 26 -13.08 7.85 23.85
CA ARG A 26 -12.02 6.97 23.33
C ARG A 26 -12.55 5.98 22.29
N TRP A 27 -13.76 5.47 22.47
CA TRP A 27 -14.40 4.57 21.50
C TRP A 27 -14.87 5.32 20.23
N ALA A 28 -15.38 6.54 20.37
CA ALA A 28 -15.74 7.40 19.24
C ALA A 28 -14.52 7.83 18.42
N ILE A 29 -13.39 8.13 19.07
CA ILE A 29 -12.13 8.46 18.39
C ILE A 29 -11.56 7.22 17.68
N LYS A 30 -11.58 6.04 18.31
CA LYS A 30 -11.20 4.77 17.65
C LYS A 30 -12.05 4.45 16.41
N ARG A 31 -13.30 4.93 16.33
CA ARG A 31 -14.16 4.78 15.14
C ARG A 31 -13.82 5.77 14.01
N LYS A 32 -13.16 6.89 14.30
CA LYS A 32 -13.03 8.01 13.35
C LYS A 32 -11.76 8.03 12.50
N GLU A 33 -10.82 7.11 12.67
CA GLU A 33 -9.66 7.04 11.78
C GLU A 33 -9.52 5.66 11.15
N LYS A 34 -10.41 5.38 10.20
CA LYS A 34 -9.94 4.79 8.94
C LYS A 34 -9.77 5.97 8.00
N PRO A 35 -8.55 6.32 7.57
CA PRO A 35 -8.38 7.28 6.49
C PRO A 35 -9.31 6.84 5.38
N GLN A 36 -10.19 7.74 4.98
CA GLN A 36 -11.14 7.49 3.91
C GLN A 36 -10.29 7.10 2.70
N GLN A 37 -10.24 5.79 2.39
CA GLN A 37 -9.45 5.26 1.30
C GLN A 37 -9.79 6.09 0.08
N ARG A 38 -8.83 6.92 -0.35
CA ARG A 38 -8.90 7.58 -1.64
C ARG A 38 -9.04 6.41 -2.61
N LYS A 39 -10.21 6.26 -3.23
CA LYS A 39 -10.40 5.30 -4.31
C LYS A 39 -9.47 5.76 -5.41
N GLU A 40 -8.21 5.32 -5.38
CA GLU A 40 -7.35 5.37 -6.55
C GLU A 40 -8.02 4.46 -7.57
N VAL A 41 -8.70 5.10 -8.52
CA VAL A 41 -9.31 4.44 -9.66
C VAL A 41 -8.15 3.84 -10.42
N VAL A 42 -8.09 2.51 -10.45
CA VAL A 42 -7.20 1.77 -11.35
C VAL A 42 -7.50 2.29 -12.75
N GLN A 43 -6.57 3.05 -13.32
CA GLN A 43 -6.71 3.58 -14.66
C GLN A 43 -6.29 2.45 -15.58
N ALA A 44 -7.28 1.75 -16.15
CA ALA A 44 -7.03 0.74 -17.18
C ALA A 44 -6.47 1.46 -18.41
N PRO A 45 -5.19 1.25 -18.77
CA PRO A 45 -4.58 1.95 -19.89
C PRO A 45 -5.20 1.52 -21.22
N GLU A 46 -5.14 2.38 -22.23
CA GLU A 46 -5.53 2.00 -23.59
C GLU A 46 -4.67 0.83 -24.09
N ARG A 47 -5.28 -0.08 -24.86
CA ARG A 47 -4.56 -1.24 -25.39
C ARG A 47 -3.50 -0.82 -26.40
N THR A 48 -2.30 -1.36 -26.28
CA THR A 48 -1.16 -1.00 -27.14
C THR A 48 -0.29 -2.21 -27.45
N ALA A 49 0.33 -2.23 -28.64
CA ALA A 49 1.38 -3.19 -28.98
C ALA A 49 2.78 -2.73 -28.54
N ASP A 50 2.91 -1.46 -28.13
CA ASP A 50 4.15 -0.89 -27.63
C ASP A 50 4.42 -1.37 -26.20
N GLY A 51 5.13 -2.50 -26.09
CA GLY A 51 5.48 -3.06 -24.79
C GLY A 51 6.46 -2.20 -24.00
N TRP A 52 7.30 -1.39 -24.66
CA TRP A 52 8.23 -0.51 -23.98
C TRP A 52 7.49 0.63 -23.28
N ALA A 53 6.45 1.18 -23.91
CA ALA A 53 5.56 2.15 -23.27
C ALA A 53 4.85 1.57 -22.03
N VAL A 54 4.38 0.31 -22.11
CA VAL A 54 3.78 -0.38 -20.95
C VAL A 54 4.80 -0.57 -19.84
N LEU A 55 6.03 -1.00 -20.17
CA LEU A 55 7.11 -1.16 -19.19
C LEU A 55 7.50 0.17 -18.54
N GLU A 56 7.51 1.28 -19.30
CA GLU A 56 7.77 2.63 -18.78
C GLU A 56 6.67 3.11 -17.83
N ALA A 57 5.40 2.84 -18.15
CA ALA A 57 4.27 3.14 -17.26
C ALA A 57 4.35 2.33 -15.95
N SER A 58 4.58 1.01 -16.05
CA SER A 58 4.74 0.16 -14.86
C SER A 58 5.96 0.51 -14.02
N LEU A 59 7.04 0.95 -14.66
CA LEU A 59 8.20 1.49 -13.96
C LEU A 59 7.85 2.75 -13.15
N ALA A 60 7.06 3.67 -13.71
CA ALA A 60 6.60 4.87 -12.99
C ALA A 60 5.74 4.50 -11.78
N THR A 61 4.83 3.53 -11.93
CA THR A 61 4.03 2.96 -10.84
C THR A 61 4.92 2.40 -9.73
N LEU A 62 5.94 1.60 -10.07
CA LEU A 62 6.89 1.06 -9.08
C LEU A 62 7.75 2.14 -8.39
N GLN A 63 8.18 3.17 -9.12
CA GLN A 63 8.95 4.27 -8.54
C GLN A 63 8.14 5.07 -7.51
N SER A 64 6.87 5.36 -7.83
CA SER A 64 5.94 5.98 -6.89
C SER A 64 5.71 5.10 -5.67
N TYR A 65 5.46 3.80 -5.90
CA TYR A 65 5.28 2.81 -4.84
C TYR A 65 6.49 2.72 -3.91
N LYS A 66 7.72 2.62 -4.45
CA LYS A 66 8.96 2.62 -3.68
C LYS A 66 9.09 3.88 -2.82
N LYS A 67 8.83 5.05 -3.40
CA LYS A 67 8.95 6.33 -2.69
C LYS A 67 8.05 6.33 -1.45
N ASN A 68 6.78 5.98 -1.63
CA ASN A 68 5.80 5.95 -0.55
C ASN A 68 6.11 4.83 0.45
N LEU A 69 6.55 3.66 0.00
CA LEU A 69 6.95 2.56 0.88
C LEU A 69 8.13 2.96 1.79
N ASN A 70 9.11 3.69 1.25
CA ASN A 70 10.21 4.24 2.07
C ASN A 70 9.74 5.28 3.09
N THR A 71 8.68 6.04 2.80
CA THR A 71 8.17 7.10 3.68
C THR A 71 7.25 6.55 4.78
N TYR A 72 6.39 5.61 4.43
CA TYR A 72 5.28 5.16 5.28
C TYR A 72 5.44 3.72 5.79
N GLY A 73 6.42 2.98 5.28
CA GLY A 73 6.82 1.66 5.76
C GLY A 73 5.72 0.59 5.65
N TYR A 74 5.75 -0.36 6.58
CA TYR A 74 4.89 -1.55 6.57
C TYR A 74 3.37 -1.27 6.51
N ALA A 75 2.89 -0.20 7.17
CA ALA A 75 1.46 0.13 7.13
C ALA A 75 0.99 0.46 5.69
N TYR A 76 1.81 1.23 4.96
CA TYR A 76 1.53 1.53 3.56
C TYR A 76 1.63 0.29 2.66
N PHE A 77 2.58 -0.61 2.93
CA PHE A 77 2.64 -1.91 2.26
C PHE A 77 1.32 -2.69 2.41
N GLN A 78 0.85 -2.90 3.64
CA GLN A 78 -0.39 -3.66 3.86
C GLN A 78 -1.61 -3.04 3.15
N GLU A 79 -1.74 -1.72 3.18
CA GLU A 79 -2.92 -1.05 2.64
C GLU A 79 -2.85 -0.87 1.12
N THR A 80 -1.67 -0.63 0.56
CA THR A 80 -1.54 -0.09 -0.80
C THR A 80 -0.95 -1.09 -1.79
N THR A 81 -0.20 -2.11 -1.35
CA THR A 81 0.32 -3.14 -2.28
C THR A 81 -0.79 -3.82 -3.10
N PRO A 82 -1.97 -4.17 -2.54
CA PRO A 82 -3.06 -4.73 -3.36
C PRO A 82 -3.56 -3.79 -4.45
N ILE A 83 -3.50 -2.48 -4.24
CA ILE A 83 -3.88 -1.47 -5.22
C ILE A 83 -2.81 -1.37 -6.31
N VAL A 84 -1.54 -1.30 -5.91
CA VAL A 84 -0.39 -1.27 -6.83
C VAL A 84 -0.36 -2.51 -7.71
N VAL A 85 -0.57 -3.70 -7.14
CA VAL A 85 -0.64 -4.96 -7.89
C VAL A 85 -1.77 -4.92 -8.92
N LYS A 86 -2.97 -4.43 -8.55
CA LYS A 86 -4.08 -4.29 -9.50
C LYS A 86 -3.74 -3.33 -10.64
N GLN A 87 -3.07 -2.22 -10.34
CA GLN A 87 -2.61 -1.27 -11.34
C GLN A 87 -1.59 -1.90 -12.30
N LEU A 88 -0.58 -2.60 -11.77
CA LEU A 88 0.43 -3.30 -12.59
C LEU A 88 -0.20 -4.40 -13.46
N LYS A 89 -1.19 -5.15 -12.95
CA LYS A 89 -1.96 -6.12 -13.74
C LYS A 89 -2.79 -5.46 -14.83
N ALA A 90 -3.39 -4.30 -14.56
CA ALA A 90 -4.14 -3.55 -15.56
C ALA A 90 -3.22 -3.02 -16.67
N GLU A 91 -2.03 -2.52 -16.32
CA GLU A 91 -1.00 -2.10 -17.26
C GLU A 91 -0.51 -3.27 -18.12
N ALA A 92 -0.17 -4.41 -17.50
CA ALA A 92 0.20 -5.62 -18.23
C ALA A 92 -0.93 -6.10 -19.16
N GLY A 93 -2.19 -6.03 -18.70
CA GLY A 93 -3.37 -6.40 -19.49
C GLY A 93 -3.70 -5.46 -20.65
N SER A 94 -3.07 -4.27 -20.70
CA SER A 94 -3.17 -3.36 -21.85
C SER A 94 -2.27 -3.79 -23.01
N LEU A 95 -1.27 -4.63 -22.76
CA LEU A 95 -0.30 -5.05 -23.76
C LEU A 95 -0.90 -6.08 -24.73
N ILE A 96 -0.88 -5.76 -26.02
CA ILE A 96 -1.21 -6.67 -27.11
C ILE A 96 0.04 -7.50 -27.44
N PRO A 97 -0.01 -8.85 -27.35
CA PRO A 97 1.14 -9.69 -27.66
C PRO A 97 1.66 -9.49 -29.09
N SER A 98 2.97 -9.36 -29.23
CA SER A 98 3.68 -9.28 -30.51
C SER A 98 5.09 -9.89 -30.40
N GLU A 99 5.75 -10.15 -31.53
CA GLU A 99 7.14 -10.61 -31.52
C GLU A 99 8.10 -9.55 -30.95
N SER A 100 7.80 -8.25 -31.11
CA SER A 100 8.64 -7.16 -30.61
C SER A 100 8.56 -6.95 -29.10
N ASN A 101 7.53 -7.50 -28.43
CA ASN A 101 7.31 -7.34 -26.98
C ASN A 101 7.28 -8.66 -26.20
N LYS A 102 7.67 -9.78 -26.82
CA LYS A 102 7.53 -11.14 -26.31
C LYS A 102 8.07 -11.38 -24.89
N ALA A 103 9.12 -10.67 -24.50
CA ALA A 103 9.73 -10.81 -23.17
C ALA A 103 9.02 -9.99 -22.07
N ILE A 104 8.25 -8.97 -22.44
CA ILE A 104 7.69 -7.98 -21.51
C ILE A 104 6.57 -8.55 -20.63
N PRO A 105 5.62 -9.35 -21.13
CA PRO A 105 4.57 -9.94 -20.29
C PRO A 105 5.12 -10.73 -19.10
N ALA A 106 6.10 -11.60 -19.33
CA ALA A 106 6.71 -12.43 -18.28
C ALA A 106 7.42 -11.58 -17.21
N LEU A 107 8.13 -10.51 -17.62
CA LEU A 107 8.79 -9.59 -16.70
C LEU A 107 7.79 -8.84 -15.81
N LEU A 108 6.65 -8.41 -16.37
CA LEU A 108 5.59 -7.75 -15.62
C LEU A 108 4.91 -8.73 -14.64
N GLU A 109 4.69 -9.97 -15.09
CA GLU A 109 4.08 -11.06 -14.32
C GLU A 109 4.89 -11.47 -13.11
N GLU A 110 6.18 -11.79 -13.31
CA GLU A 110 7.09 -12.13 -12.22
C GLU A 110 7.05 -11.08 -11.11
N ASN A 111 6.99 -9.79 -11.48
CA ASN A 111 6.96 -8.72 -10.51
C ASN A 111 5.65 -8.67 -9.70
N TYR A 112 4.48 -8.70 -10.35
CA TYR A 112 3.22 -8.61 -9.59
C TYR A 112 2.94 -9.89 -8.78
N GLU A 113 3.36 -11.06 -9.27
CA GLU A 113 3.24 -12.32 -8.50
C GLU A 113 4.13 -12.29 -7.26
N THR A 114 5.36 -11.79 -7.37
CA THR A 114 6.26 -11.66 -6.22
C THR A 114 5.69 -10.69 -5.17
N LEU A 115 5.10 -9.57 -5.61
CA LEU A 115 4.44 -8.61 -4.72
C LEU A 115 3.21 -9.21 -4.01
N GLU A 116 2.41 -10.01 -4.72
CA GLU A 116 1.32 -10.78 -4.10
C GLU A 116 1.83 -11.83 -3.13
N GLY A 117 2.93 -12.50 -3.46
CA GLY A 117 3.60 -13.45 -2.59
C GLY A 117 4.02 -12.83 -1.26
N PHE A 118 4.53 -11.58 -1.27
CA PHE A 118 4.84 -10.87 -0.02
C PHE A 118 3.58 -10.56 0.82
N GLN A 119 2.43 -10.31 0.19
CA GLN A 119 1.17 -10.02 0.89
C GLN A 119 0.57 -11.24 1.57
N GLN A 120 0.82 -12.44 1.05
CA GLN A 120 0.25 -13.69 1.57
C GLN A 120 1.08 -14.30 2.72
N ARG A 121 2.27 -13.78 3.01
CA ARG A 121 3.13 -14.31 4.08
C ARG A 121 2.55 -13.98 5.45
N ASP A 122 2.62 -14.95 6.36
CA ASP A 122 2.39 -14.69 7.78
C ASP A 122 3.63 -13.98 8.37
N VAL A 123 3.43 -12.86 9.06
CA VAL A 123 4.50 -11.90 9.36
C VAL A 123 4.68 -11.76 10.87
N SER A 124 5.74 -12.34 11.40
CA SER A 124 6.21 -12.12 12.77
C SER A 124 7.16 -10.92 12.88
N ASP A 125 7.96 -10.67 11.85
CA ASP A 125 8.88 -9.52 11.75
C ASP A 125 8.51 -8.65 10.55
N THR A 126 7.78 -7.57 10.83
CA THR A 126 7.29 -6.63 9.82
C THR A 126 8.42 -5.82 9.18
N LYS A 127 9.51 -5.57 9.91
CA LYS A 127 10.62 -4.77 9.40
C LYS A 127 11.46 -5.56 8.40
N LYS A 128 11.67 -6.85 8.69
CA LYS A 128 12.31 -7.76 7.74
C LYS A 128 11.53 -7.82 6.43
N LEU A 129 10.21 -8.01 6.49
CA LEU A 129 9.38 -8.04 5.28
C LEU A 129 9.43 -6.72 4.51
N GLU A 130 9.36 -5.57 5.19
CA GLU A 130 9.49 -4.26 4.55
C GLU A 130 10.81 -4.14 3.76
N LEU A 131 11.92 -4.58 4.35
CA LEU A 131 13.23 -4.58 3.68
C LEU A 131 13.28 -5.53 2.48
N GLU A 132 12.69 -6.72 2.58
CA GLU A 132 12.61 -7.68 1.48
C GLU A 132 11.80 -7.11 0.30
N VAL A 133 10.65 -6.48 0.57
CA VAL A 133 9.83 -5.83 -0.44
C VAL A 133 10.58 -4.66 -1.08
N LEU A 134 11.23 -3.80 -0.28
CA LEU A 134 12.03 -2.69 -0.80
C LEU A 134 13.19 -3.18 -1.66
N ASN A 135 13.86 -4.26 -1.26
CA ASN A 135 14.94 -4.86 -2.03
C ASN A 135 14.45 -5.40 -3.38
N HIS A 136 13.33 -6.13 -3.38
CA HIS A 136 12.67 -6.59 -4.60
C HIS A 136 12.35 -5.42 -5.54
N VAL A 137 11.58 -4.44 -5.05
CA VAL A 137 11.17 -3.27 -5.84
C VAL A 137 12.39 -2.50 -6.38
N ASN A 138 13.45 -2.35 -5.59
CA ASN A 138 14.69 -1.71 -6.03
C ASN A 138 15.35 -2.45 -7.19
N LYS A 139 15.49 -3.78 -7.07
CA LYS A 139 16.09 -4.61 -8.13
C LYS A 139 15.26 -4.53 -9.41
N THR A 140 13.94 -4.66 -9.30
CA THR A 140 13.01 -4.54 -10.44
C THR A 140 13.15 -3.20 -11.14
N ILE A 141 13.15 -2.09 -10.39
CA ILE A 141 13.33 -0.73 -10.96
C ILE A 141 14.65 -0.62 -11.70
N ILE A 142 15.74 -1.16 -11.16
CA ILE A 142 17.07 -1.11 -11.81
C ILE A 142 17.05 -1.91 -13.11
N THR A 143 16.55 -3.15 -13.06
CA THR A 143 16.47 -4.04 -14.22
C THR A 143 15.66 -3.40 -15.34
N TRP A 144 14.44 -2.91 -15.04
CA TRP A 144 13.57 -2.31 -16.05
C TRP A 144 14.13 -1.00 -16.61
N ARG A 145 14.81 -0.19 -15.79
CA ARG A 145 15.51 1.01 -16.28
C ARG A 145 16.65 0.67 -17.24
N ASN A 146 17.36 -0.42 -17.02
CA ASN A 146 18.44 -0.84 -17.93
C ASN A 146 17.85 -1.36 -19.25
N LEU A 147 16.80 -2.19 -19.18
CA LEU A 147 16.09 -2.66 -20.37
C LEU A 147 15.56 -1.50 -21.24
N LEU A 148 14.93 -0.50 -20.63
CA LEU A 148 14.43 0.69 -21.34
C LEU A 148 15.54 1.57 -21.93
N LYS A 149 16.77 1.48 -21.42
CA LYS A 149 17.92 2.19 -22.00
C LYS A 149 18.49 1.43 -23.19
N GLU A 150 18.52 0.10 -23.11
CA GLU A 150 19.01 -0.75 -24.19
C GLU A 150 18.06 -0.78 -25.40
N SER A 151 16.77 -0.48 -25.18
CA SER A 151 15.75 -0.42 -26.24
C SER A 151 15.70 0.92 -27.00
N ARG A 152 16.42 1.95 -26.54
CA ARG A 152 16.46 3.31 -27.13
C ARG A 152 17.72 3.49 -27.96
#